data_AF-A0A843HVE1-F1
#
_entry.id   AF-A0A843HVE1-F1
#
_cell.length_a   1.000
_cell.length_b   1.000
_cell.length_c   1.000
_cell.angle_alpha   90.00
_cell.angle_beta   90.00
_cell.angle_gamma   90.00
#
_symmetry.space_group_name_H-M   'P 1'
#
loop_
_entity.id
_entity.type
_entity.pdbx_description
1 polymer ?
#
loop_
_entity_poly.entity_id
_entity_poly.type
_entity_poly.pdbx_seq_one_letter_code
_entity_poly.pdbx_strand_id
1 'polypeptide(L)'
;MELYGKYFYGNEISAYGQEHNRLDYGTLAKAFDAVLNNNIMNNTYDVGYWDQESGFIDNSDEIEELQDQIEELQDQIEDNTTVEELDAIQAKIEELQDQIEELESAQDELPEVFQWYIISDNGARILEEINEIIYYNEALDMYIWGVTHWGTSWDYVLTDVPCNTGATA
;
A
#
# COMPACT_ATOMS: atom_id res chain seq x y z
N MET A 1 11.16 -2.14 -12.74
CA MET A 1 10.68 -0.80 -13.14
C MET A 1 11.64 -0.05 -14.08
N GLU A 2 11.16 0.54 -15.19
CA GLU A 2 11.97 1.39 -16.08
C GLU A 2 11.64 2.89 -15.91
N LEU A 3 12.59 3.65 -15.38
CA LEU A 3 12.48 5.10 -15.20
C LEU A 3 13.72 5.79 -15.75
N TYR A 4 13.53 6.71 -16.70
CA TYR A 4 14.59 7.43 -17.40
C TYR A 4 14.40 8.93 -17.31
N GLY A 5 15.02 9.55 -16.30
CA GLY A 5 14.93 10.99 -16.06
C GLY A 5 13.49 11.44 -15.80
N LYS A 6 12.84 12.03 -16.80
CA LYS A 6 11.45 12.54 -16.71
C LYS A 6 10.40 11.61 -17.31
N TYR A 7 10.80 10.39 -17.69
CA TYR A 7 9.94 9.46 -18.41
C TYR A 7 9.80 8.14 -17.66
N PHE A 8 8.58 7.61 -17.65
CA PHE A 8 8.22 6.30 -17.13
C PHE A 8 7.60 5.47 -18.26
N TYR A 9 8.25 4.38 -18.65
CA TYR A 9 7.85 3.57 -19.83
C TYR A 9 7.55 4.41 -21.08
N GLY A 10 8.35 5.46 -21.33
CA GLY A 10 8.19 6.37 -22.46
C GLY A 10 7.12 7.46 -22.31
N ASN A 11 6.36 7.46 -21.21
CA ASN A 11 5.41 8.51 -20.87
C ASN A 11 6.08 9.61 -20.04
N GLU A 12 5.92 10.88 -20.44
CA GLU A 12 6.44 12.00 -19.67
C GLU A 12 5.64 12.15 -18.36
N ILE A 13 6.37 12.21 -17.24
CA ILE A 13 5.82 12.39 -15.90
C ILE A 13 5.19 13.78 -15.79
N SER A 14 4.07 13.91 -15.07
CA SER A 14 3.36 15.18 -14.94
C SER A 14 4.26 16.28 -14.36
N ALA A 15 3.94 17.55 -14.63
CA ALA A 15 4.68 18.67 -14.05
C ALA A 15 4.66 18.62 -12.51
N TYR A 16 3.54 18.18 -11.93
CA TYR A 16 3.37 18.02 -10.50
C TYR A 16 4.24 16.87 -9.94
N GLY A 17 4.27 15.73 -10.62
CA GLY A 17 5.16 14.61 -10.26
C GLY A 17 6.65 14.96 -10.38
N GLN A 18 7.03 15.74 -11.40
CA GLN A 18 8.40 16.24 -11.55
C GLN A 18 8.76 17.22 -10.42
N GLU A 19 7.86 18.14 -10.05
CA GLU A 19 8.06 19.09 -8.95
C GLU A 19 8.28 18.39 -7.60
N HIS A 20 7.56 17.29 -7.35
CA HIS A 20 7.64 16.52 -6.11
C HIS A 20 8.61 15.32 -6.19
N ASN A 21 9.27 15.13 -7.34
CA ASN A 21 10.15 13.99 -7.61
C ASN A 21 9.49 12.63 -7.30
N ARG A 22 8.23 12.47 -7.68
CA ARG A 22 7.40 11.27 -7.49
C ARG A 22 6.55 10.98 -8.72
N LEU A 23 6.40 9.71 -9.06
CA LEU A 23 5.61 9.28 -10.22
C LEU A 23 4.13 9.50 -9.92
N ASP A 24 3.40 10.16 -10.81
CA ASP A 24 1.97 10.34 -10.69
C ASP A 24 1.18 9.12 -11.24
N TYR A 25 0.01 8.84 -10.67
CA TYR A 25 -0.86 7.72 -11.10
C TYR A 25 -1.27 7.85 -12.57
N GLY A 26 -1.40 9.09 -13.07
CA GLY A 26 -1.79 9.36 -14.45
C GLY A 26 -0.74 8.87 -15.45
N THR A 27 0.54 9.03 -15.12
CA THR A 27 1.66 8.51 -15.89
C THR A 27 1.85 7.02 -15.67
N LEU A 28 1.69 6.52 -14.44
CA LEU A 28 1.73 5.10 -14.11
C LEU A 28 0.75 4.30 -14.98
N ALA A 29 -0.53 4.70 -15.01
CA ALA A 29 -1.57 3.97 -15.72
C ALA A 29 -1.37 3.92 -17.25
N LYS A 30 -0.71 4.93 -17.83
CA LYS A 30 -0.35 4.95 -19.27
C LYS A 30 0.72 3.93 -19.63
N ALA A 31 1.50 3.44 -18.66
CA ALA A 31 2.55 2.46 -18.93
C ALA A 31 2.02 1.08 -19.33
N PHE A 32 0.75 0.79 -19.03
CA PHE A 32 0.15 -0.54 -19.24
C PHE A 32 -1.30 -0.48 -19.75
N ASP A 33 -1.74 0.68 -20.25
CA ASP A 33 -3.05 0.90 -20.88
C ASP A 33 -4.24 0.40 -20.04
N ALA A 34 -4.30 0.81 -18.76
CA ALA A 34 -5.36 0.42 -17.83
C ALA A 34 -6.77 0.73 -18.38
N VAL A 35 -7.69 -0.24 -18.33
CA VAL A 35 -9.07 -0.09 -18.82
C VAL A 35 -10.06 -0.06 -17.67
N LEU A 36 -10.68 1.10 -17.43
CA LEU A 36 -11.69 1.27 -16.38
C LEU A 36 -12.89 0.32 -16.58
N ASN A 37 -13.19 -0.48 -15.55
CA ASN A 37 -14.39 -1.33 -15.50
C ASN A 37 -14.86 -1.55 -14.05
N ASN A 38 -15.55 -0.57 -13.48
CA ASN A 38 -16.06 -0.65 -12.10
C ASN A 38 -17.11 -1.74 -11.84
N ASN A 39 -17.66 -2.34 -12.89
CA ASN A 39 -18.65 -3.41 -12.76
C ASN A 39 -18.02 -4.81 -12.89
N ILE A 40 -16.70 -4.93 -13.07
CA ILE A 40 -16.06 -6.22 -13.34
C ILE A 40 -16.34 -7.24 -12.23
N MET A 41 -16.11 -6.86 -10.96
CA MET A 41 -16.37 -7.71 -9.79
C MET A 41 -17.83 -8.17 -9.74
N ASN A 42 -18.77 -7.23 -9.88
CA ASN A 42 -20.21 -7.52 -9.82
C ASN A 42 -20.72 -8.34 -11.00
N ASN A 43 -20.11 -8.21 -12.18
CA ASN A 43 -20.53 -8.93 -13.38
C ASN A 43 -19.90 -10.32 -13.49
N THR A 44 -18.89 -10.63 -12.67
CA THR A 44 -18.11 -11.87 -12.74
C THR A 44 -18.08 -12.64 -11.42
N TYR A 45 -18.92 -12.28 -10.45
CA TYR A 45 -19.00 -12.94 -9.14
C TYR A 45 -19.31 -14.45 -9.22
N ASP A 46 -19.88 -14.91 -10.33
CA ASP A 46 -20.21 -16.31 -10.61
C ASP A 46 -19.20 -17.00 -11.55
N VAL A 47 -18.13 -16.29 -11.97
CA VAL A 47 -17.08 -16.79 -12.86
C VAL A 47 -15.76 -16.82 -12.10
N GLY A 48 -15.51 -17.91 -11.37
CA GLY A 48 -14.30 -18.09 -10.58
C GLY A 48 -14.24 -17.18 -9.35
N TYR A 49 -13.05 -17.06 -8.77
CA TYR A 49 -12.76 -16.17 -7.65
C TYR A 49 -11.72 -15.13 -8.08
N TRP A 50 -11.81 -13.95 -7.48
CA TRP A 50 -10.77 -12.93 -7.58
C TRP A 50 -9.87 -13.09 -6.36
N ASP A 51 -8.67 -13.60 -6.58
CA ASP A 51 -7.66 -13.79 -5.54
C ASP A 51 -6.77 -12.55 -5.50
N GLN A 52 -6.55 -11.98 -4.31
CA GLN A 52 -5.64 -10.85 -4.15
C GLN A 52 -4.20 -11.34 -4.29
N GLU A 53 -3.41 -10.70 -5.15
CA GLU A 53 -2.01 -11.05 -5.42
C GLU A 53 -1.03 -10.01 -4.86
N SER A 54 -1.50 -8.78 -4.60
CA SER A 54 -0.67 -7.66 -4.13
C SER A 54 -1.49 -6.60 -3.39
N GLY A 55 -0.82 -5.65 -2.74
CA GLY A 55 -1.44 -4.55 -1.99
C GLY A 55 -1.95 -4.99 -0.63
N PHE A 56 -1.26 -5.95 -0.02
CA PHE A 56 -1.51 -6.34 1.36
C PHE A 56 -0.96 -5.28 2.29
N ILE A 57 -1.69 -5.02 3.36
CA ILE A 57 -1.18 -4.25 4.50
C ILE A 57 -0.23 -5.18 5.24
N ASP A 58 1.00 -4.73 5.43
CA ASP A 58 2.02 -5.44 6.19
C ASP A 58 2.50 -4.54 7.31
N ASN A 59 2.02 -4.81 8.51
CA ASN A 59 2.36 -4.06 9.72
C ASN A 59 3.38 -4.83 10.57
N SER A 60 4.02 -5.88 10.04
CA SER A 60 4.90 -6.75 10.84
C SER A 60 6.02 -5.98 11.52
N ASP A 61 6.65 -5.06 10.79
CA ASP A 61 7.78 -4.28 11.29
C ASP A 61 7.35 -3.32 12.43
N GLU A 62 6.21 -2.64 12.27
CA GLU A 62 5.69 -1.72 13.29
C GLU A 62 5.20 -2.48 14.53
N ILE A 63 4.59 -3.66 14.34
CA ILE A 63 4.22 -4.55 15.45
C ILE A 63 5.47 -5.03 16.20
N GLU A 64 6.53 -5.43 15.49
CA GLU A 64 7.80 -5.85 16.12
C GLU A 64 8.41 -4.71 16.94
N GLU A 65 8.46 -3.49 16.41
CA GLU A 65 8.94 -2.31 17.16
C GLU A 65 8.13 -2.00 18.43
N LEU A 66 6.80 -2.17 18.37
CA LEU A 66 5.93 -1.99 19.55
C LEU A 66 6.14 -3.11 20.57
N GLN A 67 6.37 -4.34 20.12
CA GLN A 67 6.68 -5.48 20.99
C GLN A 67 8.01 -5.28 21.73
N ASP A 68 9.04 -4.81 21.03
CA ASP A 68 10.34 -4.46 21.64
C ASP A 68 10.19 -3.38 22.72
N GLN A 69 9.35 -2.35 22.48
CA GLN A 69 9.06 -1.32 23.48
C GLN A 69 8.37 -1.88 24.71
N ILE A 70 7.44 -2.84 24.53
CA ILE A 70 6.78 -3.52 25.65
C ILE A 70 7.81 -4.33 26.46
N GLU A 71 8.72 -5.05 25.81
CA GLU A 71 9.78 -5.80 26.50
C GLU A 71 10.69 -4.87 27.31
N GLU A 72 11.13 -3.74 26.74
CA GLU A 72 11.94 -2.75 27.46
C GLU A 72 11.21 -2.16 28.68
N LEU A 73 9.91 -1.90 28.55
CA LEU A 73 9.08 -1.42 29.67
C LEU A 73 8.90 -2.47 30.76
N GLN A 74 8.76 -3.74 30.38
CA GLN A 74 8.67 -4.84 31.34
C GLN A 74 9.99 -5.03 32.10
N ASP A 75 11.14 -4.88 31.44
CA ASP A 75 12.46 -4.97 32.05
C ASP A 75 12.75 -3.82 33.04
N GLN A 76 12.09 -2.68 32.90
CA GLN A 76 12.19 -1.57 33.86
C GLN A 76 11.47 -1.85 35.19
N ILE A 77 10.64 -2.89 35.27
CA ILE A 77 9.95 -3.28 36.50
C ILE A 77 10.92 -4.05 37.40
N GLU A 78 11.38 -3.40 38.47
CA GLU A 78 12.27 -3.97 39.48
C GLU A 78 11.55 -4.16 40.83
N ASP A 79 12.12 -4.95 41.74
CA ASP A 79 11.56 -5.25 43.07
C ASP A 79 11.29 -3.99 43.96
N ASN A 80 11.85 -2.83 43.60
CA ASN A 80 11.74 -1.57 44.33
C ASN A 80 10.96 -0.47 43.56
N THR A 81 10.41 -0.76 42.39
CA THR A 81 9.57 0.18 41.62
C THR A 81 8.39 0.62 42.48
N THR A 82 8.12 1.92 42.52
CA THR A 82 6.99 2.43 43.31
C THR A 82 5.66 2.03 42.66
N VAL A 83 4.59 1.98 43.45
CA VAL A 83 3.25 1.65 42.92
C VAL A 83 2.84 2.64 41.83
N GLU A 84 3.15 3.94 41.99
CA GLU A 84 2.82 4.97 41.00
C GLU A 84 3.57 4.77 39.68
N GLU A 85 4.85 4.37 39.73
CA GLU A 85 5.64 4.05 38.54
C GLU A 85 5.15 2.77 37.86
N LEU A 86 4.80 1.75 38.66
CA LEU A 86 4.27 0.48 38.16
C LEU A 86 2.92 0.69 37.45
N ASP A 87 2.01 1.47 38.04
CA ASP A 87 0.72 1.82 37.42
C ASP A 87 0.94 2.57 36.09
N ALA A 88 1.92 3.48 36.03
CA ALA A 88 2.23 4.23 34.81
C ALA A 88 2.81 3.33 33.69
N ILE A 89 3.73 2.42 34.04
CA ILE A 89 4.30 1.46 33.08
C ILE A 89 3.22 0.53 32.55
N GLN A 90 2.36 -0.01 33.43
CA GLN A 90 1.26 -0.89 33.04
C GLN A 90 0.28 -0.21 32.10
N ALA A 91 -0.10 1.04 32.38
CA ALA A 91 -0.97 1.81 31.50
C ALA A 91 -0.34 2.03 30.11
N LYS A 92 0.99 2.21 30.03
CA LYS A 92 1.67 2.36 28.76
C LYS A 92 1.74 1.04 27.97
N ILE A 93 1.98 -0.08 28.66
CA ILE A 93 1.95 -1.41 28.04
C ILE A 93 0.56 -1.70 27.47
N GLU A 94 -0.51 -1.39 28.22
CA GLU A 94 -1.89 -1.56 27.74
C GLU A 94 -2.14 -0.73 26.47
N GLU A 95 -1.71 0.54 26.43
CA GLU A 95 -1.82 1.38 25.23
C GLU A 95 -1.09 0.80 24.01
N LEU A 96 0.12 0.25 24.20
CA LEU A 96 0.89 -0.37 23.12
C LEU A 96 0.24 -1.68 22.65
N GLN A 97 -0.35 -2.45 23.57
CA GLN A 97 -1.10 -3.68 23.24
C GLN A 97 -2.35 -3.36 22.41
N ASP A 98 -3.10 -2.31 22.78
CA ASP A 98 -4.25 -1.85 22.01
C ASP A 98 -3.84 -1.43 20.59
N GLN A 99 -2.70 -0.75 20.43
CA GLN A 99 -2.16 -0.38 19.11
C GLN A 99 -1.79 -1.60 18.27
N ILE A 100 -1.16 -2.62 18.88
CA ILE A 100 -0.86 -3.88 18.20
C ILE A 100 -2.15 -4.56 17.73
N GLU A 101 -3.18 -4.64 18.58
CA GLU A 101 -4.47 -5.24 18.21
C GLU A 101 -5.13 -4.50 17.02
N GLU A 102 -5.07 -3.17 17.00
CA GLU A 102 -5.55 -2.37 15.86
C GLU A 102 -4.78 -2.67 14.57
N LEU A 103 -3.45 -2.73 14.63
CA LEU A 103 -2.59 -3.03 13.47
C LEU A 103 -2.79 -4.45 12.96
N GLU A 104 -2.98 -5.44 13.85
CA GLU A 104 -3.31 -6.82 13.50
C GLU A 104 -4.67 -6.90 12.82
N SER A 105 -5.69 -6.24 13.38
CA SER A 105 -7.03 -6.20 12.79
C SER A 105 -7.01 -5.54 11.40
N ALA A 106 -6.23 -4.48 11.20
CA ALA A 106 -6.13 -3.79 9.92
C ALA A 106 -5.52 -4.66 8.81
N GLN A 107 -4.62 -5.61 9.13
CA GLN A 107 -4.02 -6.52 8.15
C GLN A 107 -5.03 -7.53 7.59
N ASP A 108 -6.07 -7.88 8.36
CA ASP A 108 -7.11 -8.82 7.95
C ASP A 108 -8.27 -8.16 7.19
N GLU A 109 -8.31 -6.83 7.13
CA GLU A 109 -9.38 -6.09 6.45
C GLU A 109 -9.17 -6.05 4.93
N LEU A 110 -10.25 -6.31 4.18
CA LEU A 110 -10.23 -6.13 2.72
C LEU A 110 -10.16 -4.64 2.39
N PRO A 111 -9.28 -4.23 1.46
CA PRO A 111 -9.10 -2.82 1.13
C PRO A 111 -10.37 -2.23 0.49
N GLU A 112 -10.70 -0.99 0.87
CA GLU A 112 -11.81 -0.25 0.27
C GLU A 112 -11.43 0.27 -1.14
N VAL A 113 -11.84 -0.46 -2.17
CA VAL A 113 -11.56 -0.09 -3.57
C VAL A 113 -12.69 0.74 -4.17
N PHE A 114 -12.35 1.91 -4.72
CA PHE A 114 -13.30 2.81 -5.37
C PHE A 114 -13.42 2.61 -6.88
N GLN A 115 -12.35 2.16 -7.54
CA GLN A 115 -12.33 1.95 -8.99
C GLN A 115 -11.56 0.69 -9.35
N TRP A 116 -12.05 0.01 -10.38
CA TRP A 116 -11.44 -1.21 -10.91
C TRP A 116 -10.96 -0.98 -12.34
N TYR A 117 -9.72 -1.38 -12.61
CA TYR A 117 -9.14 -1.33 -13.95
C TYR A 117 -8.68 -2.71 -14.37
N ILE A 118 -9.03 -3.13 -15.58
CA ILE A 118 -8.42 -4.30 -16.21
C ILE A 118 -7.02 -3.91 -16.66
N ILE A 119 -6.04 -4.76 -16.35
CA ILE A 119 -4.63 -4.52 -16.65
C ILE A 119 -4.02 -5.74 -17.36
N SER A 120 -2.90 -5.51 -18.06
CA SER A 120 -2.09 -6.59 -18.64
C SER A 120 -1.20 -7.26 -17.59
N ASP A 121 -0.64 -8.44 -17.89
CA ASP A 121 0.34 -9.11 -17.03
C ASP A 121 1.55 -8.22 -16.69
N ASN A 122 1.97 -7.40 -17.66
CA ASN A 122 3.06 -6.45 -17.44
C ASN A 122 2.63 -5.32 -16.50
N GLY A 123 1.39 -4.86 -16.62
CA GLY A 123 0.80 -3.91 -15.67
C GLY A 123 0.75 -4.48 -14.25
N ALA A 124 0.32 -5.74 -14.10
CA ALA A 124 0.29 -6.43 -12.82
C ALA A 124 1.68 -6.45 -12.18
N ARG A 125 2.71 -6.92 -12.90
CA ARG A 125 4.10 -6.92 -12.38
C ARG A 125 4.61 -5.55 -11.96
N ILE A 126 4.28 -4.49 -12.71
CA ILE A 126 4.69 -3.12 -12.36
C ILE A 126 4.02 -2.68 -11.05
N LEU A 127 2.74 -2.99 -10.89
CA LEU A 127 1.94 -2.63 -9.72
C LEU A 127 2.34 -3.46 -8.49
N GLU A 128 2.71 -4.74 -8.67
CA GLU A 128 3.27 -5.60 -7.61
C GLU A 128 4.57 -5.02 -7.03
N GLU A 129 5.47 -4.50 -7.88
CA GLU A 129 6.74 -3.89 -7.46
C GLU A 129 6.55 -2.68 -6.53
N ILE A 130 5.36 -2.07 -6.51
CA ILE A 130 5.03 -0.89 -5.70
C ILE A 130 3.91 -1.16 -4.69
N ASN A 131 3.61 -2.43 -4.45
CA ASN A 131 2.58 -2.90 -3.53
C ASN A 131 1.20 -2.27 -3.75
N GLU A 132 0.79 -2.12 -5.01
CA GLU A 132 -0.57 -1.72 -5.36
C GLU A 132 -1.52 -2.92 -5.31
N ILE A 133 -2.82 -2.65 -5.10
CA ILE A 133 -3.84 -3.71 -4.94
C ILE A 133 -4.14 -4.38 -6.27
N ILE A 134 -3.81 -5.65 -6.38
CA ILE A 134 -4.04 -6.45 -7.58
C ILE A 134 -4.82 -7.68 -7.23
N TYR A 135 -5.79 -8.00 -8.08
CA TYR A 135 -6.49 -9.26 -8.04
C TYR A 135 -6.32 -10.01 -9.36
N TYR A 136 -6.26 -11.34 -9.29
CA TYR A 136 -6.24 -12.23 -10.43
C TYR A 136 -7.44 -13.17 -10.40
N ASN A 137 -7.97 -13.50 -11.58
CA ASN A 137 -9.03 -14.50 -11.72
C ASN A 137 -8.59 -15.59 -12.70
N GLU A 138 -8.36 -16.80 -12.19
CA GLU A 138 -7.89 -17.95 -12.98
C GLU A 138 -8.87 -18.36 -14.08
N ALA A 139 -10.18 -18.25 -13.85
CA ALA A 139 -11.20 -18.65 -14.83
C ALA A 139 -11.28 -17.68 -16.02
N LEU A 140 -10.97 -16.41 -15.78
CA LEU A 140 -10.95 -15.35 -16.79
C LEU A 140 -9.56 -15.12 -17.39
N ASP A 141 -8.51 -15.63 -16.75
CA ASP A 141 -7.10 -15.38 -17.09
C ASP A 141 -6.83 -13.86 -17.18
N MET A 142 -7.18 -13.15 -16.11
CA MET A 142 -7.25 -11.69 -16.10
C MET A 142 -6.81 -11.09 -14.77
N TYR A 143 -6.05 -10.00 -14.86
CA TYR A 143 -5.70 -9.15 -13.73
C TYR A 143 -6.57 -7.89 -13.67
N ILE A 144 -6.87 -7.45 -12.46
CA ILE A 144 -7.47 -6.15 -12.19
C ILE A 144 -6.68 -5.40 -11.12
N TRP A 145 -6.62 -4.08 -11.27
CA TRP A 145 -6.06 -3.15 -10.29
C TRP A 145 -7.19 -2.46 -9.53
N GLY A 146 -7.13 -2.50 -8.21
CA GLY A 146 -8.04 -1.78 -7.31
C GLY A 146 -7.45 -0.46 -6.85
N VAL A 147 -8.12 0.65 -7.15
CA VAL A 147 -7.66 2.00 -6.80
C VAL A 147 -8.43 2.52 -5.57
N THR A 148 -7.69 2.99 -4.57
CA THR A 148 -8.17 3.48 -3.26
C THR A 148 -8.23 5.01 -3.17
N HIS A 149 -8.03 5.74 -4.28
CA HIS A 149 -8.08 7.20 -4.32
C HIS A 149 -9.39 7.74 -4.91
N TRP A 150 -10.00 8.74 -4.24
CA TRP A 150 -11.25 9.38 -4.70
C TRP A 150 -11.09 10.89 -4.94
N GLY A 151 -11.64 11.39 -6.05
CA GLY A 151 -11.93 12.81 -6.25
C GLY A 151 -10.82 13.72 -6.79
N THR A 152 -9.56 13.29 -6.82
CA THR A 152 -8.44 14.05 -7.39
C THR A 152 -8.00 13.47 -8.73
N SER A 153 -7.64 14.33 -9.69
CA SER A 153 -7.10 13.89 -10.98
C SER A 153 -5.78 13.13 -10.79
N TRP A 154 -5.59 12.03 -11.51
CA TRP A 154 -4.47 11.10 -11.30
C TRP A 154 -3.08 11.71 -11.55
N ASP A 155 -2.98 12.79 -12.32
CA ASP A 155 -1.74 13.55 -12.52
C ASP A 155 -1.34 14.40 -11.29
N TYR A 156 -2.23 14.51 -10.29
CA TYR A 156 -2.01 15.15 -8.99
C TYR A 156 -2.01 14.15 -7.82
N VAL A 157 -2.07 12.84 -8.10
CA VAL A 157 -1.93 11.78 -7.10
C VAL A 157 -0.56 11.14 -7.29
N LEU A 158 0.27 11.16 -6.26
CA LEU A 158 1.64 10.68 -6.32
C LEU A 158 1.72 9.26 -5.74
N THR A 159 2.53 8.42 -6.37
CA THR A 159 3.02 7.15 -5.81
C THR A 159 4.27 7.42 -4.97
N ASP A 160 4.73 6.42 -4.23
CA ASP A 160 6.01 6.48 -3.52
C ASP A 160 7.24 6.27 -4.42
N VAL A 161 7.04 5.97 -5.71
CA VAL A 161 8.12 5.77 -6.68
C VAL A 161 8.85 7.09 -6.94
N PRO A 162 10.16 7.19 -6.66
CA PRO A 162 10.93 8.39 -6.94
C PRO A 162 11.25 8.54 -8.44
N CYS A 163 11.14 9.76 -8.96
CA CYS A 163 11.37 10.05 -10.39
C CYS A 163 12.84 10.20 -10.79
N ASN A 164 13.82 10.03 -9.90
CA ASN A 164 15.25 10.23 -10.19
C ASN A 164 15.57 11.46 -11.09
N THR A 165 14.80 12.55 -10.98
CA THR A 165 14.97 13.74 -11.84
C THR A 165 16.25 14.54 -11.50
N GLY A 166 16.99 14.11 -10.46
CA GLY A 166 18.18 14.75 -9.93
C GLY A 166 19.52 14.06 -10.18
N ALA A 167 19.59 12.95 -10.93
CA ALA A 167 20.88 12.37 -11.31
C ALA A 167 21.50 13.12 -12.49
N THR A 168 22.13 14.27 -12.22
CA THR A 168 23.12 14.85 -13.14
C THR A 168 24.31 13.89 -13.24
N ALA A 169 24.52 13.30 -14.42
CA ALA A 169 25.78 12.67 -14.81
C ALA A 169 26.91 13.71 -14.89
#